data_AF-A0A2V6ZBN7-F1
#
_entry.id   AF-A0A2V6ZBN7-F1
#
_cell.length_a   1.000
_cell.length_b   1.000
_cell.length_c   1.000
_cell.angle_alpha   90.00
_cell.angle_beta   90.00
_cell.angle_gamma   90.00
#
_symmetry.space_group_name_H-M   'P 1'
#
loop_
_entity.id
_entity.type
_entity.pdbx_description
1 polymer ?
#
loop_
_entity_poly.entity_id
_entity_poly.type
_entity_poly.pdbx_seq_one_letter_code
_entity_poly.pdbx_strand_id
1 'polypeptide(L)' 'MPVFVYRAADRRGKTIDGVMEASDARAVVERLQRDAYFPIRVAPHVERASIIPARSRGSTST' A
#
# COMPACT_ATOMS: atom_id res chain seq x y z
N MET A 1 0.85 14.12 -2.71
CA MET A 1 1.33 13.64 -1.39
C MET A 1 1.72 12.17 -1.54
N PRO A 2 2.75 11.66 -0.86
CA PRO A 2 3.09 10.23 -0.94
C PRO A 2 1.99 9.36 -0.33
N VAL A 3 1.75 8.21 -0.94
CA VAL A 3 0.80 7.19 -0.48
C VAL A 3 1.59 6.10 0.24
N PHE A 4 1.05 5.61 1.35
CA PHE A 4 1.61 4.49 2.12
C PHE A 4 0.60 3.36 2.18
N VAL A 5 1.09 2.14 2.01
CA VAL A 5 0.35 0.92 2.38
C VAL A 5 0.61 0.61 3.84
N TYR A 6 -0.43 0.23 4.57
CA TYR A 6 -0.30 -0.14 5.98
C TYR A 6 -1.08 -1.40 6.33
N ARG A 7 -0.61 -2.06 7.40
CA ARG A 7 -1.33 -3.09 8.14
C ARG A 7 -1.35 -2.71 9.60
N ALA A 8 -2.51 -2.76 10.25
CA ALA A 8 -2.67 -2.43 11.65
C ALA A 8 -3.66 -3.38 12.34
N ALA A 9 -3.59 -3.53 13.65
CA ALA A 9 -4.58 -4.23 14.45
C ALA A 9 -5.50 -3.26 15.18
N ASP A 10 -6.78 -3.61 15.34
CA ASP A 10 -7.66 -2.93 16.29
C ASP A 10 -7.43 -3.43 17.73
N ARG A 11 -8.15 -2.85 18.70
CA ARG A 11 -8.08 -3.26 20.13
C ARG A 11 -8.51 -4.70 20.39
N ARG A 12 -9.21 -5.35 19.47
CA ARG A 12 -9.65 -6.75 19.56
C ARG A 12 -8.64 -7.71 18.93
N GLY A 13 -7.53 -7.19 18.38
CA GLY A 13 -6.52 -7.96 17.68
C GLY A 13 -6.88 -8.27 16.22
N LYS A 14 -7.99 -7.74 15.69
CA LYS A 14 -8.35 -7.93 14.28
C LYS A 14 -7.44 -7.05 13.43
N THR A 15 -6.78 -7.64 12.44
CA THR A 15 -5.93 -6.88 11.51
C THR A 15 -6.72 -6.29 10.35
N ILE A 16 -6.36 -5.08 9.94
CA ILE A 16 -6.83 -4.39 8.76
C ILE A 16 -5.65 -3.99 7.88
N ASP A 17 -5.87 -3.96 6.58
CA ASP A 17 -4.94 -3.49 5.57
C ASP A 17 -5.56 -2.27 4.87
N GLY A 18 -4.74 -1.29 4.49
CA GLY A 18 -5.24 -0.06 3.86
C GLY A 18 -4.15 0.78 3.21
N VAL A 19 -4.59 1.88 2.62
CA VAL A 19 -3.73 2.91 2.02
C VAL A 19 -4.02 4.26 2.69
N MET A 20 -2.98 5.08 2.87
CA MET A 20 -3.09 6.40 3.47
C MET A 20 -2.16 7.39 2.79
N GLU A 21 -2.68 8.56 2.42
CA GLU A 21 -1.86 9.71 2.05
C GLU A 21 -1.32 10.38 3.31
N ALA A 22 -0.01 10.63 3.35
CA ALA A 22 0.66 11.27 4.47
C ALA A 22 1.96 11.94 4.02
N SER A 23 2.52 12.82 4.84
CA SER A 23 3.82 13.46 4.56
C SER A 23 4.97 12.44 4.55
N ASP A 24 4.91 11.46 5.45
CA ASP A 24 5.91 10.40 5.62
C ASP A 24 5.31 9.22 6.42
N ALA A 25 6.08 8.15 6.61
CA ALA A 25 5.62 6.94 7.30
C ALA A 25 5.25 7.18 8.78
N ARG A 26 5.92 8.10 9.48
CA ARG A 26 5.63 8.44 10.88
C ARG A 26 4.27 9.09 11.00
N ALA A 27 3.89 9.95 10.05
CA ALA A 27 2.56 10.56 10.04
C ALA A 27 1.43 9.52 9.91
N VAL A 28 1.65 8.43 9.15
CA VAL A 28 0.72 7.29 9.08
C VAL A 28 0.61 6.58 10.43
N VAL A 29 1.74 6.30 11.09
CA VAL A 29 1.79 5.68 12.43
C VAL A 29 1.03 6.52 13.45
N GLU A 30 1.29 7.81 13.50
CA GLU A 30 0.63 8.72 14.45
C GLU A 30 -0.88 8.79 14.23
N ARG A 31 -1.35 8.75 12.97
CA ARG A 31 -2.78 8.73 12.67
C ARG A 31 -3.44 7.42 13.10
N LEU A 32 -2.84 6.28 12.77
CA LEU A 32 -3.33 4.97 13.22
C LEU A 32 -3.42 4.90 14.76
N GLN A 33 -2.40 5.38 15.47
CA GLN A 33 -2.41 5.40 16.93
C GLN A 33 -3.50 6.31 17.50
N ARG A 34 -3.72 7.50 16.91
CA ARG A 34 -4.83 8.39 17.28
C ARG A 34 -6.20 7.73 17.09
N ASP A 35 -6.33 6.93 16.04
CA ASP A 35 -7.55 6.18 15.70
C ASP A 35 -7.66 4.84 16.46
N ALA A 36 -6.84 4.64 17.50
CA ALA A 36 -6.80 3.44 18.34
C ALA A 36 -6.47 2.14 17.61
N TYR A 37 -5.72 2.24 16.52
CA TYR A 37 -5.09 1.13 15.83
C TYR A 37 -3.61 0.98 16.22
N PHE A 38 -3.15 -0.27 16.22
CA PHE A 38 -1.77 -0.66 16.52
C PHE A 38 -1.06 -1.01 15.20
N PRO A 39 -0.14 -0.16 14.70
CA PRO A 39 0.54 -0.41 13.43
C PRO A 39 1.41 -1.67 13.49
N ILE A 40 1.30 -2.51 12.46
CA ILE A 40 2.11 -3.73 12.28
C ILE A 40 3.14 -3.49 11.17
N ARG A 41 2.72 -2.86 10.07
CA ARG A 41 3.57 -2.53 8.93
C ARG A 41 3.12 -1.21 8.31
N VAL A 42 4.08 -0.38 7.93
CA VAL A 42 3.86 0.81 7.09
C VAL A 42 4.97 0.82 6.05
N ALA A 43 4.63 0.96 4.77
CA ALA A 43 5.59 1.04 3.69
C ALA A 43 5.13 2.04 2.62
N PRO A 44 6.05 2.73 1.93
CA PRO A 44 5.69 3.54 0.78
C PRO A 44 4.95 2.69 -0.26
N HIS A 45 3.86 3.22 -0.80
CA HIS A 45 3.22 2.64 -1.98
C HIS A 45 4.10 2.95 -3.18
N VAL A 46 5.09 2.07 -3.43
CA VAL A 46 5.89 2.16 -4.64
C VAL A 46 4.95 1.76 -5.77
N GLU A 47 4.50 2.73 -6.55
CA GLU A 47 3.86 2.50 -7.84
C GLU A 47 4.86 1.72 -8.69
N ARG A 48 4.84 0.39 -8.62
CA ARG A 48 5.41 -0.41 -9.69
C ARG A 48 4.52 -0.11 -10.86
N ALA A 49 4.98 0.81 -11.71
CA ALA A 49 4.48 1.00 -13.06
C ALA A 49 4.19 -0.39 -13.61
N SER A 50 2.91 -0.69 -13.77
CA SER A 50 2.44 -1.94 -14.36
C SER A 50 2.91 -1.92 -15.81
N ILE A 51 4.15 -2.33 -16.04
CA ILE A 51 4.67 -2.67 -17.37
C ILE A 51 3.96 -3.98 -17.71
N ILE A 52 2.73 -3.85 -18.19
CA ILE A 52 2.09 -4.92 -18.93
C ILE A 52 2.82 -4.92 -20.27
N PRO A 53 3.68 -5.92 -20.60
CA PRO A 53 4.20 -5.99 -21.95
C PRO A 53 2.99 -6.23 -22.86
N ALA A 54 2.74 -5.27 -23.76
CA ALA A 54 1.79 -5.44 -24.85
C ALA A 54 2.21 -6.71 -25.60
N ARG A 55 1.41 -7.76 -25.46
CA ARG A 55 1.61 -9.04 -26.14
C ARG A 55 1.38 -8.79 -27.63
N SER A 56 2.43 -8.42 -28.34
CA SER A 56 2.44 -8.28 -29.79
C SER A 56 2.10 -9.64 -30.40
N ARG A 57 0.89 -9.72 -30.96
CA ARG A 57 0.49 -10.77 -31.89
C ARG A 57 1.42 -10.71 -33.10
N GLY A 58 2.30 -11.70 -33.22
CA GLY A 58 3.06 -11.97 -34.44
C GLY A 58 2.67 -13.33 -34.97
N SER A 59 1.60 -13.36 -35.77
CA SER A 59 1.34 -14.45 -36.72
C SER A 59 2.24 -14.22 -37.92
N THR A 60 3.14 -15.15 -38.22
CA THR A 60 3.62 -15.41 -39.59
C THR A 60 4.11 -16.83 -39.68
N SER A 61 3.28 -17.70 -40.26
CA SER A 61 3.69 -18.91 -40.93
C SER A 61 3.82 -18.58 -42.42
N THR A 62 4.98 -18.82 -43.01
CA THR A 62 5.15 -19.15 -44.44
C THR A 62 6.45 -19.92 -44.56
#